data_AF-A0A6V7PUH7-F1
#
_entry.id   AF-A0A6V7PUH7-F1
#
_cell.length_a   1.000
_cell.length_b   1.000
_cell.length_c   1.000
_cell.angle_alpha   90.00
_cell.angle_beta   90.00
_cell.angle_gamma   90.00
#
_symmetry.space_group_name_H-M   'P 1'
#
loop_
_entity.id
_entity.type
_entity.pdbx_description
1 polymer ?
#
loop_
_entity_poly.entity_id
_entity_poly.type
_entity_poly.pdbx_seq_one_letter_code
_entity_poly.pdbx_strand_id
1 'polypeptide(L)'
;MKPRIRNQTISRMCKEKVILAVNDQFPGPAIEVTEGDSVVVHVVNESPFDMTIHWHGLFQLRNAWADGPNMVTQCPIRPGRKQTYRFNVTGQEGTLWWHAHASYHRVTVHGPLIIRPKGGTEALPFPKPDDEVTVVLGEWWNANVVDAEKEVMRGITSTISDAFTINGYPGDLYNCSG
;
A
#
# COMPACT_ATOMS: atom_id res chain seq x y z
N MET A 1 2.56 -2.29 14.50
CA MET A 1 1.62 -3.09 13.66
C MET A 1 2.29 -4.39 13.17
N LYS A 2 1.53 -5.44 12.81
CA LYS A 2 2.06 -6.69 12.22
C LYS A 2 1.36 -7.06 10.88
N PRO A 3 1.66 -6.37 9.77
CA PRO A 3 1.08 -6.70 8.46
C PRO A 3 1.50 -8.09 7.97
N ARG A 4 0.53 -8.91 7.56
CA ARG A 4 0.76 -10.20 6.90
C ARG A 4 0.31 -10.08 5.45
N ILE A 5 1.23 -10.32 4.53
CA ILE A 5 0.96 -10.23 3.09
C ILE A 5 0.70 -11.63 2.57
N ARG A 6 -0.48 -11.89 2.06
CA ARG A 6 -0.89 -13.24 1.61
C ARG A 6 -1.86 -13.21 0.45
N ASN A 7 -2.04 -14.36 -0.17
CA ASN A 7 -3.03 -14.56 -1.20
C ASN A 7 -4.45 -14.39 -0.62
N GLN A 8 -5.29 -13.64 -1.32
CA GLN A 8 -6.71 -13.48 -1.03
C GLN A 8 -7.50 -13.58 -2.33
N THR A 9 -8.54 -14.42 -2.32
CA THR A 9 -9.48 -14.51 -3.43
C THR A 9 -10.51 -13.39 -3.27
N ILE A 10 -10.66 -12.55 -4.29
CA ILE A 10 -11.70 -11.52 -4.35
C ILE A 10 -12.37 -11.54 -5.72
N SER A 11 -13.62 -11.07 -5.76
CA SER A 11 -14.38 -10.88 -6.99
C SER A 11 -14.54 -9.38 -7.27
N ARG A 12 -14.24 -8.99 -8.51
CA ARG A 12 -14.56 -7.67 -9.07
C ARG A 12 -14.91 -7.85 -10.53
N MET A 13 -15.85 -7.06 -11.04
CA MET A 13 -16.24 -7.11 -12.46
C MET A 13 -16.65 -8.52 -12.92
N CYS A 14 -17.34 -9.27 -12.06
CA CYS A 14 -17.77 -10.65 -12.29
C CYS A 14 -16.61 -11.65 -12.50
N LYS A 15 -15.38 -11.28 -12.13
CA LYS A 15 -14.19 -12.13 -12.23
C LYS A 15 -13.59 -12.34 -10.86
N GLU A 16 -13.57 -13.60 -10.46
CA GLU A 16 -12.81 -14.03 -9.29
C GLU A 16 -11.33 -14.12 -9.66
N LYS A 17 -10.47 -13.56 -8.81
CA LYS A 17 -9.02 -13.74 -8.93
C LYS A 17 -8.34 -13.74 -7.57
N VAL A 18 -7.15 -14.30 -7.53
CA VAL A 18 -6.27 -14.24 -6.37
C VAL A 18 -5.41 -12.98 -6.45
N ILE A 19 -5.46 -12.14 -5.41
CA ILE A 19 -4.59 -10.98 -5.22
C ILE A 19 -3.66 -11.19 -4.03
N LEU A 20 -2.67 -10.30 -3.89
CA LEU A 20 -1.96 -10.14 -2.63
C LEU A 20 -2.67 -9.08 -1.80
N ALA A 21 -2.99 -9.40 -0.56
CA ALA A 21 -3.65 -8.49 0.36
C ALA A 21 -2.88 -8.40 1.68
N VAL A 22 -3.10 -7.32 2.42
CA VAL A 22 -2.48 -7.09 3.72
C VAL A 22 -3.53 -7.25 4.80
N ASN A 23 -3.35 -8.26 5.66
CA ASN A 23 -4.35 -8.61 6.70
C ASN A 23 -5.76 -8.77 6.12
N ASP A 24 -5.88 -9.42 4.96
CA ASP A 24 -7.14 -9.69 4.24
C ASP A 24 -7.92 -8.45 3.79
N GLN A 25 -7.23 -7.32 3.66
CA GLN A 25 -7.82 -6.06 3.22
C GLN A 25 -7.19 -5.61 1.90
N PHE A 26 -8.06 -5.15 1.00
CA PHE A 26 -7.73 -4.45 -0.23
C PHE A 26 -8.70 -3.28 -0.44
N PRO A 27 -8.24 -2.01 -0.41
CA PRO A 27 -6.89 -1.58 -0.02
C PRO A 27 -6.51 -2.06 1.38
N GLY A 28 -5.22 -2.13 1.66
CA GLY A 28 -4.71 -2.52 2.96
C GLY A 28 -5.07 -1.53 4.08
N PRO A 29 -4.90 -1.94 5.34
CA PRO A 29 -5.29 -1.15 6.50
C PRO A 29 -4.55 0.20 6.58
N ALA A 30 -5.24 1.23 7.05
CA ALA A 30 -4.63 2.50 7.37
C ALA A 30 -3.65 2.35 8.53
N ILE A 31 -2.52 3.05 8.42
CA ILE A 31 -1.59 3.27 9.52
C ILE A 31 -1.79 4.70 9.98
N GLU A 32 -2.33 4.86 11.17
CA GLU A 32 -2.54 6.17 11.79
C GLU A 32 -1.55 6.36 12.93
N VAL A 33 -0.81 7.47 12.87
CA VAL A 33 0.25 7.83 13.80
C VAL A 33 0.17 9.33 14.08
N THR A 34 0.84 9.79 15.13
CA THR A 34 0.97 11.22 15.44
C THR A 34 2.36 11.71 15.11
N GLU A 35 2.48 12.97 14.69
CA GLU A 35 3.79 13.62 14.54
C GLU A 35 4.60 13.50 15.85
N GLY A 36 5.82 12.98 15.73
CA GLY A 36 6.72 12.66 16.84
C GLY A 36 6.75 11.18 17.22
N ASP A 37 5.87 10.34 16.69
CA ASP A 37 5.82 8.92 17.01
C ASP A 37 7.06 8.15 16.50
N SER A 38 7.49 7.18 17.31
CA SER A 38 8.41 6.11 16.88
C SER A 38 7.60 4.88 16.48
N VAL A 39 7.61 4.55 15.19
CA VAL A 39 6.75 3.52 14.62
C VAL A 39 7.56 2.25 14.38
N VAL A 40 6.95 1.10 14.71
CA VAL A 40 7.52 -0.23 14.45
C VAL A 40 6.50 -1.08 13.71
N VAL A 41 6.90 -1.57 12.53
CA VAL A 41 6.07 -2.41 11.67
C VAL A 41 6.76 -3.73 11.39
N HIS A 42 6.13 -4.84 11.78
CA HIS A 42 6.64 -6.19 11.51
C HIS A 42 5.92 -6.79 10.32
N VAL A 43 6.50 -6.65 9.13
CA VAL A 43 5.95 -7.21 7.90
C VAL A 43 6.30 -8.68 7.83
N VAL A 44 5.30 -9.53 7.63
CA VAL A 44 5.44 -10.97 7.40
C VAL A 44 5.01 -11.26 5.96
N ASN A 45 5.93 -11.79 5.16
CA ASN A 45 5.63 -12.18 3.79
C ASN A 45 5.19 -13.64 3.76
N GLU A 46 3.89 -13.87 3.58
CA GLU A 46 3.27 -15.20 3.40
C GLU A 46 2.84 -15.40 1.95
N SER A 47 3.22 -14.49 1.06
CA SER A 47 3.01 -14.60 -0.38
C SER A 47 4.10 -15.46 -1.04
N PRO A 48 3.86 -15.95 -2.26
CA PRO A 48 4.88 -16.69 -3.01
C PRO A 48 5.92 -15.78 -3.69
N PHE A 49 5.85 -14.45 -3.51
CA PHE A 49 6.70 -13.48 -4.21
C PHE A 49 7.68 -12.78 -3.27
N ASP A 50 8.79 -12.31 -3.80
CA ASP A 50 9.69 -11.40 -3.12
C ASP A 50 9.00 -10.04 -2.90
N MET A 51 9.13 -9.48 -1.70
CA MET A 51 8.33 -8.32 -1.29
C MET A 51 9.15 -7.29 -0.52
N THR A 52 8.84 -6.01 -0.69
CA THR A 52 9.29 -4.92 0.19
C THR A 52 8.15 -3.93 0.36
N ILE A 53 8.12 -3.19 1.46
CA ILE A 53 7.13 -2.13 1.72
C ILE A 53 7.85 -0.79 1.83
N HIS A 54 7.34 0.21 1.13
CA HIS A 54 7.78 1.59 1.19
C HIS A 54 6.74 2.50 1.86
N TRP A 55 7.23 3.46 2.63
CA TRP A 55 6.44 4.44 3.38
C TRP A 55 6.44 5.75 2.59
N HIS A 56 5.61 5.81 1.55
CA HIS A 56 5.67 6.85 0.54
C HIS A 56 5.50 8.25 1.13
N GLY A 57 6.48 9.11 0.88
CA GLY A 57 6.50 10.49 1.36
C GLY A 57 7.09 10.65 2.77
N LEU A 58 7.30 9.57 3.53
CA LEU A 58 8.00 9.66 4.82
C LEU A 58 9.49 9.94 4.59
N PHE A 59 10.06 10.92 5.28
CA PHE A 59 11.41 11.40 4.98
C PHE A 59 12.55 10.42 5.29
N GLN A 60 12.32 9.42 6.14
CA GLN A 60 13.33 8.42 6.53
C GLN A 60 14.69 9.07 6.91
N LEU A 61 14.65 10.16 7.68
CA LEU A 61 15.83 10.93 8.03
C LEU A 61 16.90 10.05 8.69
N ARG A 62 18.04 9.89 8.00
CA ARG A 62 19.16 9.01 8.40
C ARG A 62 18.75 7.55 8.65
N ASN A 63 17.72 7.07 7.98
CA ASN A 63 17.07 5.77 8.23
C ASN A 63 16.75 5.01 6.93
N ALA A 64 17.59 5.17 5.90
CA ALA A 64 17.33 4.64 4.56
C ALA A 64 17.10 3.11 4.54
N TRP A 65 17.68 2.34 5.47
CA TRP A 65 17.47 0.88 5.54
C TRP A 65 16.02 0.47 5.85
N ALA A 66 15.18 1.38 6.34
CA ALA A 66 13.75 1.14 6.54
C ALA A 66 12.88 1.76 5.44
N ASP A 67 13.49 2.28 4.36
CA ASP A 67 12.77 2.99 3.32
C ASP A 67 11.95 2.06 2.42
N GLY A 68 12.49 0.90 2.03
CA GLY A 68 11.72 -0.12 1.30
C GLY A 68 12.00 -0.36 -0.18
N PRO A 69 12.53 0.58 -0.99
CA PRO A 69 12.79 0.33 -2.41
C PRO A 69 13.69 -0.89 -2.67
N ASN A 70 13.12 -1.90 -3.34
CA ASN A 70 13.78 -3.18 -3.57
C ASN A 70 15.08 -3.00 -4.36
N MET A 71 16.15 -3.64 -3.90
CA MET A 71 17.51 -3.59 -4.47
C MET A 71 18.16 -2.19 -4.49
N VAL A 72 17.55 -1.20 -3.84
CA VAL A 72 18.15 0.13 -3.62
C VAL A 72 18.55 0.29 -2.17
N THR A 73 17.60 0.15 -1.24
CA THR A 73 17.88 0.32 0.20
C THR A 73 17.87 -1.00 0.97
N GLN A 74 17.30 -2.06 0.39
CA GLN A 74 17.28 -3.39 0.97
C GLN A 74 17.13 -4.50 -0.07
N CYS A 75 17.55 -5.71 0.30
CA CYS A 75 17.12 -6.94 -0.36
C CYS A 75 15.64 -7.24 -0.04
N PRO A 76 14.94 -8.04 -0.87
CA PRO A 76 13.54 -8.35 -0.64
C PRO A 76 13.33 -9.26 0.56
N ILE A 77 12.17 -9.12 1.19
CA ILE A 77 11.64 -10.07 2.17
C ILE A 77 11.19 -11.30 1.39
N ARG A 78 11.96 -12.39 1.47
CA ARG A 78 11.63 -13.65 0.78
C ARG A 78 10.32 -14.27 1.31
N PRO A 79 9.65 -15.13 0.52
CA PRO A 79 8.51 -15.93 0.99
C PRO A 79 8.79 -16.63 2.32
N GLY A 80 7.83 -16.55 3.24
CA GLY A 80 7.91 -17.12 4.60
C GLY A 80 8.83 -16.36 5.56
N ARG A 81 9.43 -15.22 5.15
CA ARG A 81 10.29 -14.39 6.00
C ARG A 81 9.58 -13.14 6.51
N LYS A 82 10.21 -12.47 7.46
CA LYS A 82 9.71 -11.25 8.08
C LYS A 82 10.79 -10.18 8.11
N GLN A 83 10.39 -8.92 8.03
CA GLN A 83 11.24 -7.75 8.22
C GLN A 83 10.59 -6.80 9.21
N THR A 84 11.43 -6.16 10.03
CA THR A 84 10.96 -5.11 10.93
C THR A 84 11.43 -3.76 10.39
N TYR A 85 10.47 -2.88 10.13
CA TYR A 85 10.69 -1.49 9.80
C TYR A 85 10.55 -0.67 11.07
N ARG A 86 11.52 0.22 11.32
CA ARG A 86 11.52 1.15 12.45
C ARG A 86 11.83 2.52 11.91
N PHE A 87 11.01 3.51 12.21
CA PHE A 87 11.22 4.89 11.77
C PHE A 87 10.55 5.86 12.74
N ASN A 88 11.05 7.10 12.75
CA ASN A 88 10.45 8.20 13.49
C ASN A 88 9.69 9.10 12.52
N VAL A 89 8.53 9.57 12.95
CA VAL A 89 7.72 10.53 12.19
C VAL A 89 8.09 11.92 12.68
N THR A 90 8.93 12.63 11.92
CA THR A 90 9.51 13.91 12.37
C THR A 90 9.24 15.00 11.36
N GLY A 91 8.57 16.08 11.78
CA GLY A 91 8.34 17.27 10.95
C GLY A 91 7.42 17.00 9.74
N GLN A 92 6.48 16.07 9.90
CA GLN A 92 5.49 15.73 8.87
C GLN A 92 4.13 15.54 9.51
N GLU A 93 3.09 16.02 8.84
CA GLU A 93 1.68 15.82 9.19
C GLU A 93 0.86 15.73 7.89
N GLY A 94 -0.31 15.11 7.96
CA GLY A 94 -1.24 14.97 6.84
C GLY A 94 -1.37 13.55 6.30
N THR A 95 -1.76 13.44 5.03
CA THR A 95 -2.07 12.15 4.39
C THR A 95 -0.91 11.72 3.49
N LEU A 96 -0.33 10.59 3.84
CA LEU A 96 0.64 9.82 3.06
C LEU A 96 0.04 8.44 2.75
N TRP A 97 0.87 7.52 2.24
CA TRP A 97 0.47 6.15 1.99
C TRP A 97 1.66 5.21 2.08
N TRP A 98 1.39 3.92 2.20
CA TRP A 98 2.40 2.87 2.10
C TRP A 98 2.06 1.95 0.94
N HIS A 99 3.07 1.36 0.30
CA HIS A 99 2.86 0.43 -0.78
C HIS A 99 4.00 -0.56 -0.93
N ALA A 100 3.73 -1.69 -1.59
CA ALA A 100 4.79 -2.58 -2.01
C ALA A 100 5.74 -1.87 -2.97
N HIS A 101 7.05 -2.05 -2.80
CA HIS A 101 8.07 -1.45 -3.65
C HIS A 101 8.96 -2.51 -4.32
N ALA A 102 8.34 -3.63 -4.65
CA ALA A 102 8.88 -4.72 -5.44
C ALA A 102 7.82 -5.17 -6.45
N SER A 103 8.21 -5.33 -7.73
CA SER A 103 7.31 -5.71 -8.82
C SER A 103 6.09 -4.78 -8.94
N TYR A 104 5.04 -5.21 -9.64
CA TYR A 104 3.76 -4.51 -9.74
C TYR A 104 2.84 -4.79 -8.54
N HIS A 105 3.37 -5.32 -7.43
CA HIS A 105 2.59 -5.69 -6.25
C HIS A 105 1.82 -4.51 -5.63
N ARG A 106 2.28 -3.27 -5.83
CA ARG A 106 1.59 -2.05 -5.34
C ARG A 106 0.17 -1.89 -5.88
N VAL A 107 -0.20 -2.57 -6.96
CA VAL A 107 -1.58 -2.56 -7.48
C VAL A 107 -2.58 -3.06 -6.42
N THR A 108 -2.17 -3.98 -5.54
CA THR A 108 -3.05 -4.56 -4.50
C THR A 108 -2.47 -4.47 -3.09
N VAL A 109 -1.16 -4.34 -2.95
CA VAL A 109 -0.46 -4.18 -1.67
C VAL A 109 -0.14 -2.69 -1.47
N HIS A 110 -1.13 -1.94 -0.99
CA HIS A 110 -1.00 -0.54 -0.62
C HIS A 110 -2.05 -0.17 0.44
N GLY A 111 -1.84 0.94 1.15
CA GLY A 111 -2.84 1.48 2.07
C GLY A 111 -2.48 2.87 2.59
N PRO A 112 -3.40 3.53 3.29
CA PRO A 112 -3.18 4.88 3.81
C PRO A 112 -2.14 4.94 4.92
N LEU A 113 -1.39 6.05 5.01
CA LEU A 113 -0.55 6.40 6.15
C LEU A 113 -0.91 7.82 6.60
N ILE A 114 -1.61 7.95 7.72
CA ILE A 114 -2.14 9.23 8.21
C ILE A 114 -1.29 9.68 9.38
N ILE A 115 -0.75 10.89 9.29
CA ILE A 115 0.03 11.51 10.37
C ILE A 115 -0.80 12.64 10.98
N ARG A 116 -1.26 12.43 12.21
CA ARG A 116 -2.01 13.41 13.01
C ARG A 116 -1.07 14.50 13.55
N PRO A 117 -1.53 15.76 13.64
CA PRO A 117 -0.76 16.82 14.27
C PRO A 117 -0.44 16.49 15.73
N LYS A 118 0.77 16.82 16.19
CA LYS A 118 1.19 16.56 17.58
C LYS A 118 0.31 17.26 18.63
N GLY A 119 -0.22 18.44 18.30
CA GLY A 119 -1.14 19.18 19.16
C GLY A 119 -2.60 18.76 19.07
N GLY A 120 -2.91 17.65 18.38
CA GLY A 120 -4.28 17.21 18.13
C GLY A 120 -5.03 18.16 17.18
N THR A 121 -6.36 18.19 17.29
CA THR A 121 -7.22 18.99 16.39
C THR A 121 -7.00 20.49 16.50
N GLU A 122 -6.55 20.98 17.65
CA GLU A 122 -6.28 22.40 17.90
C GLU A 122 -5.05 22.92 17.14
N ALA A 123 -4.17 22.01 16.69
CA ALA A 123 -2.99 22.37 15.89
C ALA A 123 -3.28 22.47 14.39
N LEU A 124 -4.49 22.11 13.95
CA LEU A 124 -4.86 22.25 12.54
C LEU A 124 -4.91 23.74 12.15
N PRO A 125 -4.40 24.12 10.97
CA PRO A 125 -4.48 25.50 10.48
C PRO A 125 -5.89 25.89 9.98
N PHE A 126 -6.89 25.05 10.26
CA PHE A 126 -8.29 25.19 9.86
C PHE A 126 -9.21 24.61 10.95
N PRO A 127 -10.50 24.99 10.98
CA PRO A 127 -11.46 24.44 11.93
C PRO A 127 -11.51 22.91 11.84
N LYS A 128 -11.64 22.25 12.99
CA LYS A 128 -11.80 20.79 13.06
C LYS A 128 -12.95 20.34 12.12
N PRO A 129 -12.69 19.40 11.19
CA PRO A 129 -13.75 18.86 10.34
C PRO A 129 -14.74 18.02 11.14
N ASP A 130 -15.99 17.99 10.70
CA ASP A 130 -17.04 17.14 11.28
C ASP A 130 -16.71 15.65 11.10
N ASP A 131 -16.15 15.29 9.95
CA ASP A 131 -15.72 13.94 9.61
C ASP A 131 -14.55 13.95 8.63
N GLU A 132 -13.84 12.83 8.56
CA GLU A 132 -12.72 12.62 7.66
C GLU A 132 -12.84 11.28 6.94
N VAL A 133 -12.85 11.33 5.61
CA VAL A 133 -12.98 10.14 4.78
C VAL A 133 -11.71 9.96 3.95
N THR A 134 -11.10 8.79 4.07
CA THR A 134 -9.97 8.42 3.21
C THR A 134 -10.46 7.93 1.85
N VAL A 135 -9.93 8.54 0.79
CA VAL A 135 -10.23 8.18 -0.61
C VAL A 135 -8.96 7.67 -1.26
N VAL A 136 -8.89 6.37 -1.52
CA VAL A 136 -7.80 5.72 -2.23
C VAL A 136 -8.21 5.54 -3.68
N LEU A 137 -7.50 6.21 -4.58
CA LEU A 137 -7.64 6.00 -6.03
C LEU A 137 -6.70 4.89 -6.48
N GLY A 138 -7.21 3.99 -7.31
CA GLY A 138 -6.45 2.84 -7.78
C GLY A 138 -6.90 2.36 -9.14
N GLU A 139 -6.29 1.28 -9.57
CA GLU A 139 -6.54 0.61 -10.84
C GLU A 139 -6.74 -0.89 -10.62
N TRP A 140 -7.54 -1.50 -11.48
CA TRP A 140 -7.86 -2.93 -11.46
C TRP A 140 -7.54 -3.55 -12.81
N TRP A 141 -6.76 -4.63 -12.77
CA TRP A 141 -6.55 -5.52 -13.92
C TRP A 141 -7.23 -6.85 -13.66
N ASN A 142 -7.97 -7.36 -14.63
CA ASN A 142 -8.47 -8.73 -14.62
C ASN A 142 -7.33 -9.74 -14.77
N ALA A 143 -6.29 -9.37 -15.52
CA ALA A 143 -5.06 -10.15 -15.65
C ALA A 143 -4.22 -10.14 -14.37
N ASN A 144 -3.34 -11.13 -14.24
CA ASN A 144 -2.33 -11.14 -13.19
C ASN A 144 -1.30 -10.03 -13.45
N VAL A 145 -1.11 -9.13 -12.48
CA VAL A 145 -0.21 -7.96 -12.63
C VAL A 145 1.27 -8.33 -12.72
N VAL A 146 1.67 -9.48 -12.17
CA VAL A 146 3.05 -9.98 -12.29
C VAL A 146 3.29 -10.51 -13.71
N ASP A 147 2.29 -11.13 -14.32
CA ASP A 147 2.40 -11.57 -15.71
C ASP A 147 2.38 -10.36 -16.66
N ALA A 148 1.55 -9.34 -16.38
CA ALA A 148 1.58 -8.08 -17.11
C ALA A 148 2.97 -7.40 -17.05
N GLU A 149 3.62 -7.39 -15.89
CA GLU A 149 4.99 -6.91 -15.75
C GLU A 149 5.98 -7.74 -16.58
N LYS A 150 5.88 -9.08 -16.59
CA LYS A 150 6.76 -9.93 -17.40
C LYS A 150 6.66 -9.64 -18.88
N GLU A 151 5.45 -9.39 -19.39
CA GLU A 151 5.26 -9.01 -20.79
C GLU A 151 5.92 -7.66 -21.10
N VAL A 152 5.80 -6.68 -20.19
CA VAL A 152 6.51 -5.40 -20.33
C VAL A 152 8.03 -5.58 -20.35
N MET A 153 8.57 -6.43 -19.47
CA MET A 153 9.99 -6.75 -19.46
C MET A 153 10.47 -7.49 -20.72
N ARG A 154 9.56 -8.09 -21.50
CA ARG A 154 9.82 -8.67 -22.82
C ARG A 154 9.73 -7.67 -23.97
N GLY A 155 9.46 -6.39 -23.68
CA GLY A 155 9.33 -5.32 -24.66
C GLY A 155 7.92 -5.16 -25.23
N ILE A 156 6.91 -5.81 -24.65
CA ILE A 156 5.51 -5.65 -25.03
C ILE A 156 4.94 -4.42 -24.30
N THR A 157 4.12 -3.62 -24.96
CA THR A 157 3.50 -2.45 -24.33
C THR A 157 2.59 -2.86 -23.17
N SER A 158 2.62 -2.10 -22.08
CA SER A 158 1.75 -2.34 -20.92
C SER A 158 0.29 -2.30 -21.32
N THR A 159 -0.49 -3.24 -20.79
CA THR A 159 -1.95 -3.22 -20.94
C THR A 159 -2.53 -2.16 -20.01
N ILE A 160 -3.50 -1.39 -20.53
CA ILE A 160 -4.29 -0.48 -19.69
C ILE A 160 -5.11 -1.30 -18.68
N SER A 161 -5.41 -0.69 -17.54
CA SER A 161 -6.28 -1.29 -16.53
C SER A 161 -7.70 -1.52 -17.07
N ASP A 162 -8.37 -2.54 -16.56
CA ASP A 162 -9.78 -2.84 -16.89
C ASP A 162 -10.74 -1.87 -16.19
N ALA A 163 -10.36 -1.33 -15.03
CA ALA A 163 -11.13 -0.32 -14.31
C ALA A 163 -10.25 0.59 -13.45
N PHE A 164 -10.72 1.81 -13.25
CA PHE A 164 -10.29 2.65 -12.12
C PHE A 164 -11.13 2.31 -10.90
N THR A 165 -10.58 2.50 -9.70
CA THR A 165 -11.27 2.17 -8.45
C THR A 165 -11.20 3.30 -7.45
N ILE A 166 -12.29 3.49 -6.70
CA ILE A 166 -12.32 4.25 -5.45
C ILE A 166 -12.40 3.25 -4.30
N ASN A 167 -11.44 3.30 -3.37
CA ASN A 167 -11.34 2.40 -2.22
C ASN A 167 -11.43 0.91 -2.62
N GLY A 168 -10.84 0.54 -3.77
CA GLY A 168 -10.82 -0.83 -4.28
C GLY A 168 -12.10 -1.30 -5.00
N TYR A 169 -13.06 -0.41 -5.24
CA TYR A 169 -14.30 -0.68 -5.96
C TYR A 169 -14.36 0.09 -7.28
N PRO A 170 -14.68 -0.57 -8.41
CA PRO A 170 -14.83 0.10 -9.70
C PRO A 170 -15.95 1.16 -9.77
N GLY A 171 -17.02 0.96 -9.01
CA GLY A 171 -18.21 1.83 -9.01
C GLY A 171 -19.18 1.56 -10.16
N ASP A 172 -20.27 2.33 -10.20
CA ASP A 172 -21.49 2.03 -10.97
C ASP A 172 -21.33 1.99 -12.49
N LEU A 173 -20.23 2.54 -13.03
CA LEU A 173 -19.97 2.59 -14.47
C LEU A 173 -19.42 1.27 -15.03
N TYR A 174 -19.04 0.33 -14.16
CA TYR A 174 -18.52 -0.98 -14.55
C TYR A 174 -19.53 -2.07 -14.25
N ASN A 175 -19.63 -3.06 -15.14
CA ASN A 175 -20.49 -4.21 -14.89
C ASN A 175 -19.98 -5.00 -13.67
N CYS A 176 -20.90 -5.48 -12.81
CA CYS A 176 -20.60 -6.27 -11.62
C CYS A 176 -19.57 -5.62 -10.66
N SER A 177 -19.80 -4.37 -10.28
CA SER A 177 -18.86 -3.54 -9.50
C SER A 177 -19.04 -3.59 -7.98
N GLY A 178 -20.11 -4.22 -7.47
CA GLY A 178 -20.42 -4.41 -6.04
C GLY A 178 -19.78 -5.64 -5.42
#